data_AF-A0A6A5V395-F1
#
_entry.id   AF-A0A6A5V395-F1
#
_cell.length_a   1.000
_cell.length_b   1.000
_cell.length_c   1.000
_cell.angle_alpha   90.00
_cell.angle_beta   90.00
_cell.angle_gamma   90.00
#
_symmetry.space_group_name_H-M   'P 1'
#
loop_
_entity.id
_entity.type
_entity.pdbx_description
1 polymer ?
#
loop_
_entity_poly.entity_id
_entity_poly.type
_entity_poly.pdbx_seq_one_letter_code
_entity_poly.pdbx_strand_id
1 'polypeptide(L)'
;LDVAIFKPLLTAYSAELSRYLYRSQGLASITKGDFFPLFWNAWKASFKESTILSSFRATGISPPNPDPILNRFTQDQESGNSSSSGLSNHD
;
A
#
# COMPACT_ATOMS: atom_id res chain seq x y z
N LEU A 1 2.33 3.37 1.80
CA LEU A 1 2.14 3.32 3.26
C LEU A 1 0.66 3.12 3.60
N ASP A 2 -0.23 4.05 3.26
CA ASP A 2 -1.66 3.93 3.58
C ASP A 2 -2.32 2.64 3.04
N VAL A 3 -2.22 2.41 1.73
CA VAL A 3 -2.79 1.22 1.10
C VAL A 3 -2.07 -0.07 1.49
N ALA A 4 -0.76 -0.01 1.74
CA ALA A 4 0.08 -1.20 1.85
C ALA A 4 0.34 -1.65 3.30
N ILE A 5 0.19 -0.75 4.29
CA ILE A 5 0.37 -1.05 5.72
C ILE A 5 -0.91 -0.73 6.50
N PHE A 6 -1.48 0.46 6.35
CA PHE A 6 -2.61 0.88 7.19
C PHE A 6 -3.92 0.19 6.80
N LYS A 7 -4.17 -0.10 5.52
CA LYS A 7 -5.32 -0.94 5.12
C LYS A 7 -5.26 -2.37 5.69
N PRO A 8 -4.14 -3.11 5.59
CA PRO A 8 -4.01 -4.39 6.27
C PRO A 8 -4.19 -4.30 7.79
N LEU A 9 -3.65 -3.26 8.43
CA LEU A 9 -3.86 -3.02 9.87
C LEU A 9 -5.34 -2.82 10.22
N LEU A 10 -6.04 -1.95 9.48
CA LEU A 10 -7.47 -1.71 9.65
C LEU A 10 -8.25 -3.02 9.51
N THR A 11 -7.96 -3.79 8.46
CA THR A 11 -8.62 -5.08 8.20
C THR A 11 -8.39 -6.07 9.34
N ALA A 12 -7.14 -6.19 9.81
CA ALA A 12 -6.81 -7.08 10.93
C ALA A 12 -7.47 -6.63 12.23
N TYR A 13 -7.54 -5.32 12.48
CA TYR A 13 -8.20 -4.77 13.66
C TYR A 13 -9.72 -4.98 13.64
N SER A 14 -10.37 -4.77 12.49
CA SER A 14 -11.78 -5.10 12.30
C SER A 14 -12.07 -6.59 12.52
N ALA A 15 -11.14 -7.47 12.13
CA ALA A 15 -11.26 -8.91 12.40
C ALA A 15 -11.14 -9.22 13.90
N GLU A 16 -10.18 -8.61 14.62
CA GLU A 16 -10.05 -8.76 16.08
C GLU A 16 -11.31 -8.25 16.82
N LEU A 17 -11.86 -7.11 16.40
CA LEU A 17 -13.12 -6.58 16.94
C LEU A 17 -14.30 -7.54 16.70
N SER A 18 -14.45 -8.03 15.48
CA SER A 18 -15.53 -8.96 15.12
C SER A 18 -15.44 -10.24 15.94
N ARG A 19 -14.23 -10.76 16.13
CA ARG A 19 -13.95 -11.94 16.94
C ARG A 19 -14.21 -11.71 18.42
N TYR A 20 -13.87 -10.52 18.94
CA TYR A 20 -14.19 -10.14 20.31
C TYR A 20 -15.70 -10.10 20.53
N LEU A 21 -16.44 -9.41 19.66
CA LEU A 21 -17.90 -9.32 19.72
C LEU A 21 -18.57 -10.69 19.59
N TYR A 22 -18.08 -11.54 18.69
CA TYR A 22 -18.57 -12.91 18.54
C TYR A 22 -18.39 -13.72 19.84
N ARG A 23 -17.21 -13.63 20.46
CA ARG A 23 -16.91 -14.33 21.72
C ARG A 23 -17.70 -13.81 22.90
N SER A 24 -17.98 -12.51 22.93
CA SER A 24 -18.80 -11.90 23.97
C SER A 24 -20.30 -12.01 23.70
N GLN A 25 -20.70 -12.57 22.55
CA GLN A 25 -22.09 -12.59 22.07
C GLN A 25 -22.71 -11.18 21.99
N GLY A 26 -21.87 -10.14 21.84
CA GLY A 26 -22.28 -8.74 21.88
C GLY A 26 -22.68 -8.23 23.28
N LEU A 27 -22.52 -9.02 24.34
CA LEU A 27 -22.91 -8.66 25.71
C LEU A 27 -21.83 -7.84 26.44
N ALA A 28 -20.57 -8.00 26.05
CA ALA A 28 -19.47 -7.20 26.60
C ALA A 28 -19.31 -5.90 25.79
N SER A 29 -19.34 -4.76 26.50
CA SER A 29 -19.02 -3.47 25.92
C SER A 29 -17.52 -3.35 25.68
N ILE A 30 -17.15 -2.69 24.57
CA ILE A 30 -15.76 -2.36 24.30
C ILE A 30 -15.39 -1.14 25.11
N THR A 31 -14.37 -1.27 25.95
CA THR A 31 -13.81 -0.19 26.74
C THR A 31 -12.50 0.32 26.14
N LYS A 32 -12.02 1.46 26.64
CA LYS A 32 -10.68 1.97 26.27
C LYS A 32 -9.56 0.99 26.64
N GLY A 33 -9.76 0.14 27.65
CA GLY A 33 -8.79 -0.88 28.06
C GLY A 33 -8.65 -2.02 27.04
N ASP A 34 -9.71 -2.31 26.29
CA ASP A 34 -9.71 -3.38 25.28
C ASP A 34 -8.98 -2.98 23.99
N PHE A 35 -8.78 -1.66 23.78
CA PHE A 35 -8.11 -1.14 22.59
C PHE A 35 -6.73 -1.76 22.40
N PHE A 36 -5.86 -1.70 23.40
CA PHE A 36 -4.45 -2.06 23.23
C PHE A 36 -4.26 -3.56 22.93
N PRO A 37 -4.90 -4.51 23.63
CA PRO A 37 -4.81 -5.93 23.29
C PRO A 37 -5.28 -6.25 21.87
N LEU A 38 -6.42 -5.68 21.44
CA LEU A 38 -6.97 -5.89 20.09
C LEU A 38 -6.07 -5.26 19.02
N PHE A 39 -5.60 -4.04 19.26
CA PHE A 39 -4.66 -3.34 18.40
C PHE A 39 -3.34 -4.11 18.27
N TRP A 40 -2.77 -4.59 19.38
CA TRP A 40 -1.49 -5.28 19.37
C TRP A 40 -1.54 -6.59 18.58
N ASN A 41 -2.64 -7.33 18.66
CA ASN A 41 -2.85 -8.52 17.85
C ASN A 41 -2.92 -8.16 16.35
N ALA A 42 -3.69 -7.13 16.00
CA ALA A 42 -3.79 -6.64 14.63
C ALA A 42 -2.46 -6.11 14.09
N TRP A 43 -1.67 -5.44 14.93
CA TRP A 43 -0.34 -4.95 14.62
C TRP A 43 0.59 -6.10 14.25
N LYS A 44 0.71 -7.12 15.11
CA LYS A 44 1.54 -8.31 14.82
C LYS A 44 1.13 -9.04 13.55
N ALA A 45 -0.16 -9.02 13.21
CA ALA A 45 -0.67 -9.66 12.00
C ALA A 45 -0.35 -8.87 10.73
N SER A 46 -0.32 -7.54 10.79
CA SER A 46 -0.20 -6.66 9.62
C SER A 46 1.21 -6.07 9.41
N PHE A 47 1.87 -5.64 10.48
CA PHE A 47 3.22 -5.05 10.45
C PHE A 47 4.30 -6.13 10.46
N LYS A 48 4.42 -6.85 9.34
CA LYS A 48 5.53 -7.78 9.08
C LYS A 48 6.66 -7.04 8.36
N GLU A 49 7.90 -7.45 8.60
CA GLU A 49 9.09 -6.86 7.98
C GLU A 49 8.95 -6.79 6.45
N SER A 50 8.52 -7.89 5.82
CA SER A 50 8.30 -7.95 4.38
C SER A 50 7.26 -6.93 3.88
N THR A 51 6.14 -6.79 4.59
CA THR A 51 5.09 -5.81 4.28
C THR A 51 5.60 -4.39 4.44
N ILE A 52 6.36 -4.11 5.51
CA ILE A 52 6.97 -2.81 5.78
C ILE A 52 7.91 -2.42 4.63
N LEU A 53 8.89 -3.27 4.31
CA LEU A 53 9.86 -3.03 3.24
C LEU A 53 9.18 -2.86 1.87
N SER A 54 8.23 -3.74 1.54
CA SER A 54 7.46 -3.65 0.29
C SER A 54 6.69 -2.33 0.21
N SER A 55 6.10 -1.88 1.32
CA SER A 55 5.32 -0.65 1.38
C SER A 55 6.16 0.60 1.22
N PHE A 56 7.36 0.64 1.81
CA PHE A 56 8.30 1.74 1.64
C PHE A 56 8.83 1.82 0.20
N ARG A 57 9.14 0.65 -0.40
CA ARG A 57 9.54 0.56 -1.81
C ARG A 57 8.42 1.03 -2.74
N ALA A 58 7.18 0.58 -2.51
CA ALA A 58 6.03 0.96 -3.33
C ALA A 58 5.73 2.47 -3.26
N THR A 59 6.06 3.12 -2.15
CA THR A 59 5.97 4.58 -2.01
C THR A 59 7.17 5.35 -2.55
N GLY A 60 8.24 4.67 -2.97
CA GLY A 60 9.49 5.32 -3.37
C GLY A 60 10.24 6.01 -2.22
N ILE A 61 9.89 5.72 -0.96
CA ILE A 61 10.48 6.35 0.23
C ILE A 61 11.78 5.64 0.63
N SER A 62 11.87 4.30 0.54
CA SER A 62 13.08 3.57 0.93
C SER A 62 13.29 2.21 0.22
N PRO A 63 14.51 1.91 -0.28
CA PRO A 63 15.53 2.92 -0.60
C PRO A 63 14.93 3.96 -1.55
N PRO A 64 15.41 5.21 -1.57
CA PRO A 64 14.92 6.23 -2.50
C PRO A 64 15.30 5.81 -3.92
N ASN A 65 14.50 4.91 -4.50
CA ASN A 65 14.58 4.49 -5.88
C ASN A 65 13.59 5.35 -6.66
N PRO A 66 14.07 6.27 -7.51
CA PRO A 66 13.22 7.14 -8.28
C PRO A 66 12.57 6.41 -9.46
N ASP A 67 13.09 5.28 -9.93
CA ASP A 67 12.65 4.58 -11.14
C ASP A 67 11.14 4.25 -11.16
N PRO A 68 10.50 3.75 -10.08
CA PRO A 68 9.06 3.47 -10.07
C PRO A 68 8.18 4.72 -10.22
N ILE A 69 8.73 5.90 -9.95
CA ILE A 69 8.09 7.20 -10.14
C ILE A 69 8.42 7.72 -11.55
N LEU A 70 9.69 7.71 -11.93
CA LEU A 70 10.17 8.20 -13.23
C LEU A 70 9.59 7.39 -14.40
N ASN A 71 9.45 6.07 -14.28
CA ASN A 71 8.89 5.20 -15.31
C ASN A 71 7.43 5.53 -15.67
N ARG A 72 6.70 6.25 -14.79
CA ARG A 72 5.33 6.69 -15.08
C ARG A 72 5.29 7.87 -16.06
N PHE A 73 6.37 8.63 -16.15
CA PHE A 73 6.48 9.83 -16.98
C PHE A 73 7.25 9.57 -18.29
N THR A 74 7.95 8.44 -18.42
CA THR A 74 8.65 8.07 -19.65
C THR A 74 7.74 7.44 -20.71
N GLN A 75 6.62 6.81 -20.33
CA GLN A 75 5.68 6.20 -21.28
C GLN A 75 4.95 7.23 -22.17
N ASP A 76 4.81 8.47 -21.73
CA ASP A 76 4.14 9.53 -22.51
C ASP A 76 5.00 10.08 -23.66
N GLN A 77 6.30 9.76 -23.71
CA GLN A 77 7.21 10.24 -24.76
C GLN A 77 7.23 9.34 -26.00
N GLU A 78 7.01 8.03 -25.87
CA GLU A 78 7.16 7.10 -27.01
C GLU A 78 5.96 7.11 -27.99
N SER A 79 4.80 7.60 -27.57
CA SER A 79 3.61 7.67 -28.45
C SER A 79 3.58 8.92 -29.35
N GLY A 80 4.52 9.85 -29.20
CA GLY A 80 4.54 11.13 -29.93
C GLY A 80 5.55 11.25 -31.07
N ASN A 81 6.50 10.32 -31.21
CA ASN A 81 7.66 10.53 -32.09
C ASN A 81 7.63 9.78 -33.43
N SER A 82 6.53 9.09 -33.77
CA SER A 82 6.35 8.45 -35.08
C SER A 82 5.78 9.43 -36.12
N SER A 83 6.53 10.48 -36.49
CA SER A 83 6.36 11.22 -37.76
C SER A 83 7.55 12.15 -38.05
N SER A 84 8.71 11.58 -38.31
CA SER A 84 9.73 12.15 -39.22
C SER A 84 10.49 10.95 -39.77
N SER A 85 10.67 10.72 -41.07
CA SER A 85 11.21 11.65 -42.06
C SER A 85 11.15 10.94 -43.42
N GLY A 86 10.57 11.58 -44.43
CA GLY A 86 10.63 11.15 -45.83
C GLY A 86 11.28 12.26 -46.65
N LEU A 87 12.62 12.30 -46.64
CA LEU A 87 13.45 13.18 -47.47
C LEU A 87 14.05 12.34 -48.59
N SER A 88 13.75 12.68 -49.84
CA SER A 88 14.75 12.64 -50.92
C SER A 88 14.28 13.53 -52.08
N ASN A 89 14.86 14.73 -52.15
CA ASN A 89 14.93 15.50 -53.39
C ASN A 89 15.77 14.71 -54.39
N HIS A 90 15.31 14.61 -55.64
CA HIS A 90 16.13 14.16 -56.75
C HIS A 90 15.87 15.12 -57.93
N ASP A 91 16.95 15.80 -58.34
CA ASP A 91 17.28 16.61 -59.53
C ASP A 91 16.17 17.34 -60.32
#